data_AF-A0A7Y2JFE8-F1
#
_entry.id   AF-A0A7Y2JFE8-F1
#
_cell.length_a   1.000
_cell.length_b   1.000
_cell.length_c   1.000
_cell.angle_alpha   90.00
_cell.angle_beta   90.00
_cell.angle_gamma   90.00
#
_symmetry.space_group_name_H-M   'P 1'
#
loop_
_entity.id
_entity.type
_entity.pdbx_description
1 polymer ?
#
loop_
_entity_poly.entity_id
_entity_poly.type
_entity_poly.pdbx_seq_one_letter_code
_entity_poly.pdbx_strand_id
1 'polypeptide(L)'
;MARFLNSSRFTQLILLFIFGLLANAQGEIENQLIDHYEDFSAAPRELVYVHLNKSTYVEGEMLGFTAYVFDKFTKERSLMTTNLYCVILD
;
A
#
# COMPACT_ATOMS: atom_id res chain seq x y z
N MET A 1 -55.89 -27.27 -16.59
CA MET A 1 -54.79 -28.13 -17.06
C MET A 1 -53.49 -27.68 -16.40
N ALA A 2 -53.27 -28.04 -15.12
CA ALA A 2 -52.06 -27.69 -14.39
C ALA A 2 -51.32 -28.99 -14.06
N ARG A 3 -50.24 -29.27 -14.80
CA ARG A 3 -49.40 -30.45 -14.53
C ARG A 3 -48.53 -30.12 -13.31
N PHE A 4 -48.76 -30.89 -12.24
CA PHE A 4 -48.02 -30.90 -10.99
C PHE A 4 -46.51 -30.97 -11.30
N LEU A 5 -45.75 -29.93 -10.92
CA LEU A 5 -44.29 -29.99 -11.02
C LEU A 5 -43.79 -31.14 -10.15
N ASN A 6 -42.95 -32.00 -10.74
CA ASN A 6 -42.36 -33.14 -10.05
C ASN A 6 -41.44 -32.64 -8.92
N SER A 7 -41.66 -33.09 -7.68
CA SER A 7 -40.99 -32.60 -6.46
C SER A 7 -39.45 -32.57 -6.59
N SER A 8 -38.85 -33.57 -7.25
CA SER A 8 -37.41 -33.62 -7.52
C SER A 8 -36.88 -32.48 -8.41
N ARG A 9 -37.67 -32.02 -9.39
CA ARG A 9 -37.31 -30.90 -10.28
C ARG A 9 -37.38 -29.56 -9.56
N PHE A 10 -38.29 -29.44 -8.59
CA PHE A 10 -38.41 -28.26 -7.75
C PHE A 10 -37.23 -28.15 -6.77
N THR A 11 -36.79 -29.26 -6.17
CA THR A 11 -35.59 -29.28 -5.31
C THR A 11 -34.32 -28.91 -6.07
N GLN A 12 -34.18 -29.35 -7.32
CA GLN A 12 -33.06 -28.97 -8.18
C GLN A 12 -33.02 -27.46 -8.48
N LEU A 13 -34.18 -26.83 -8.71
CA LEU A 13 -34.28 -25.39 -8.94
C LEU A 13 -33.90 -24.58 -7.68
N ILE A 14 -34.31 -25.05 -6.50
CA ILE A 14 -33.91 -24.43 -5.22
C ILE A 14 -32.41 -24.52 -5.01
N LEU A 15 -31.80 -25.68 -5.29
CA LEU A 15 -30.36 -25.86 -5.14
C LEU A 15 -29.57 -24.91 -6.07
N LEU A 16 -30.06 -24.73 -7.30
CA LEU A 16 -29.44 -23.85 -8.29
C LEU A 16 -29.59 -22.37 -7.92
N PHE A 17 -30.73 -21.99 -7.32
CA PHE A 17 -30.96 -20.66 -6.78
C PHE A 17 -30.03 -20.35 -5.59
N ILE A 18 -29.85 -21.29 -4.66
CA ILE A 18 -28.92 -21.15 -3.52
C ILE A 18 -27.47 -21.02 -4.01
N PHE A 19 -27.08 -21.76 -5.05
CA PHE A 19 -25.74 -21.64 -5.65
C PHE A 19 -25.50 -20.26 -6.27
N GLY A 20 -26.52 -19.68 -6.92
CA GLY A 20 -26.44 -18.31 -7.45
C GLY A 20 -26.28 -17.23 -6.37
N LEU A 21 -26.83 -17.44 -5.17
CA LEU A 21 -26.66 -16.52 -4.03
C LEU A 21 -25.23 -16.55 -3.47
N LEU A 22 -24.56 -17.71 -3.52
CA LEU A 22 -23.18 -17.86 -3.03
C LEU A 22 -22.11 -17.31 -4.00
N ALA A 23 -22.47 -16.97 -5.24
CA ALA A 23 -21.53 -16.52 -6.26
C ALA A 23 -21.00 -15.08 -6.05
N ASN A 24 -21.60 -14.28 -5.16
CA ASN A 24 -21.25 -12.87 -4.94
C ASN A 24 -20.27 -12.62 -3.78
N ALA A 25 -19.53 -13.62 -3.32
CA ALA A 25 -18.71 -13.54 -2.11
C ALA A 25 -17.40 -12.70 -2.24
N GLN A 26 -17.06 -12.17 -3.43
CA GLN A 26 -15.75 -11.56 -3.70
C GLN A 26 -15.73 -10.02 -3.63
N GLY A 27 -16.88 -9.34 -3.56
CA GLY A 27 -16.94 -7.87 -3.67
C GLY A 27 -16.29 -7.11 -2.50
N GLU A 28 -16.26 -7.68 -1.30
CA GLU A 28 -15.68 -7.03 -0.12
C GLU A 28 -14.14 -6.98 -0.17
N ILE A 29 -13.51 -8.00 -0.77
CA ILE A 29 -12.05 -8.12 -0.87
C ILE A 29 -11.49 -7.07 -1.85
N GLU A 30 -12.23 -6.76 -2.91
CA GLU A 30 -11.86 -5.76 -3.91
C GLU A 30 -11.76 -4.35 -3.30
N ASN A 31 -12.76 -3.95 -2.50
CA ASN A 31 -12.78 -2.63 -1.86
C ASN A 31 -11.62 -2.47 -0.87
N GLN A 32 -11.38 -3.47 -0.02
CA GLN A 32 -10.27 -3.43 0.95
C GLN A 32 -8.90 -3.33 0.26
N LEU A 33 -8.72 -4.03 -0.87
CA LEU A 33 -7.48 -3.96 -1.64
C LEU A 33 -7.27 -2.57 -2.26
N ILE A 34 -8.33 -1.96 -2.78
CA ILE A 34 -8.28 -0.60 -3.35
C ILE A 34 -7.96 0.41 -2.25
N ASP A 35 -8.66 0.36 -1.12
CA ASP A 35 -8.43 1.26 0.01
C ASP A 35 -6.97 1.18 0.51
N HIS A 36 -6.44 -0.04 0.69
CA HIS A 36 -5.04 -0.24 1.08
C HIS A 36 -4.04 0.29 0.04
N TYR A 37 -4.36 0.16 -1.24
CA TYR A 37 -3.52 0.69 -2.30
C TYR A 37 -3.54 2.23 -2.32
N GLU A 38 -4.72 2.83 -2.16
CA GLU A 38 -4.88 4.28 -2.10
C GLU A 38 -4.12 4.87 -0.91
N ASP A 39 -4.26 4.29 0.29
CA ASP A 39 -3.53 4.70 1.49
C ASP A 39 -2.01 4.62 1.30
N PHE A 40 -1.51 3.52 0.72
CA PHE A 40 -0.10 3.38 0.40
C PHE A 40 0.40 4.41 -0.63
N SER A 41 -0.46 4.79 -1.58
CA SER A 41 -0.12 5.79 -2.59
C SER A 41 -0.13 7.23 -2.02
N ALA A 42 -0.97 7.49 -1.03
CA ALA A 42 -1.15 8.77 -0.37
C ALA A 42 -0.06 9.09 0.67
N ALA A 43 0.67 8.07 1.16
CA ALA A 43 1.77 8.28 2.09
C ALA A 43 2.81 9.27 1.50
N PRO A 44 3.19 10.33 2.22
CA PRO A 44 4.13 11.33 1.72
C PRO A 44 5.46 10.67 1.41
N ARG A 45 5.83 10.70 0.12
CA ARG A 45 7.07 10.10 -0.36
C ARG A 45 8.15 11.16 -0.33
N GLU A 46 9.17 10.93 0.48
CA GLU A 46 10.28 11.86 0.65
C GLU A 46 11.58 11.26 0.08
N LEU A 47 12.45 12.13 -0.40
CA LEU A 47 13.80 11.78 -0.86
C LEU A 47 14.81 12.45 0.05
N VAL A 48 15.75 11.66 0.58
CA VAL A 48 16.81 12.14 1.45
C VAL A 48 18.14 12.09 0.70
N TYR A 49 18.80 13.24 0.60
CA TYR A 49 20.15 13.36 0.07
C TYR A 49 21.11 13.77 1.17
N VAL A 50 22.20 13.02 1.34
CA VAL A 50 23.25 13.35 2.32
C VAL A 50 24.47 13.87 1.58
N HIS A 51 24.93 15.04 2.01
CA HIS A 51 26.14 15.66 1.51
C HIS A 51 27.20 15.64 2.62
N LEU A 52 28.29 14.95 2.33
CA LEU A 52 29.47 14.92 3.18
C LEU A 52 30.29 16.21 3.00
N ASN A 53 30.94 16.69 4.05
CA ASN A 53 31.78 17.88 3.97
C ASN A 53 33.05 17.66 3.11
N LYS A 54 33.51 16.41 3.01
CA LYS A 54 34.66 15.98 2.20
C LYS A 54 34.44 14.61 1.56
N SER A 55 35.22 14.31 0.52
CA SER A 55 35.21 13.01 -0.18
C SER A 55 36.15 11.97 0.42
N THR A 56 37.14 12.39 1.22
CA THR A 56 38.17 11.51 1.78
C THR A 56 38.44 11.94 3.21
N TYR A 57 38.51 10.97 4.10
CA TYR A 57 38.77 11.19 5.52
C TYR A 57 40.04 10.42 5.95
N VAL A 58 40.75 10.99 6.90
CA VAL A 58 41.85 10.34 7.63
C VAL A 58 41.36 9.86 8.98
N GLU A 59 42.02 8.83 9.52
CA GLU A 59 41.66 8.27 10.81
C GLU A 59 41.73 9.32 11.93
N GLY A 60 40.70 9.33 12.77
CA GLY A 60 40.58 10.25 13.91
C GLY A 60 40.05 11.65 13.59
N GLU A 61 39.71 11.97 12.33
CA GLU A 61 39.07 13.25 12.02
C GLU A 61 37.54 13.24 12.24
N MET A 62 36.97 14.44 12.43
CA MET A 62 35.52 14.60 12.62
C MET A 62 34.77 14.48 11.30
N LEU A 63 33.80 13.57 11.24
CA LEU A 63 32.86 13.43 10.12
C LEU A 63 31.70 14.43 10.27
N GLY A 64 31.50 15.29 9.28
CA GLY A 64 30.38 16.22 9.20
C GLY A 64 29.54 15.97 7.96
N PHE A 65 28.21 16.00 8.09
CA PHE A 65 27.33 15.88 6.94
C PHE A 65 26.07 16.72 7.10
N THR A 66 25.48 17.10 5.97
CA THR A 66 24.18 17.77 5.91
C THR A 66 23.23 16.88 5.12
N ALA A 67 22.06 16.62 5.67
CA ALA A 67 21.00 15.91 4.98
C ALA A 67 19.92 16.89 4.52
N TYR A 68 19.42 16.69 3.30
CA TYR A 68 18.34 17.46 2.71
C TYR A 68 17.18 16.52 2.41
N VAL A 69 15.99 16.88 2.88
CA VAL A 69 14.77 16.09 2.66
C VAL A 69 13.85 16.85 1.73
N PHE A 70 13.43 16.20 0.65
CA PHE A 70 12.57 16.76 -0.39
C PHE A 70 11.30 15.95 -0.55
N ASP A 71 10.21 16.62 -0.87
CA ASP A 71 9.02 15.96 -1.40
C ASP A 71 9.33 15.36 -2.78
N LYS A 72 8.96 14.09 -2.99
CA LYS A 72 9.31 13.36 -4.22
C LYS A 72 8.66 13.98 -5.45
N PHE A 73 7.48 14.58 -5.33
CA PHE A 73 6.70 15.11 -6.45
C PHE A 73 7.02 16.57 -6.73
N THR A 74 6.95 17.43 -5.71
CA THR A 74 7.17 18.87 -5.88
C THR A 74 8.65 19.21 -6.03
N LYS A 75 9.55 18.34 -5.57
CA LYS A 75 11.00 18.59 -5.48
C LYS A 75 11.35 19.77 -4.57
N GLU A 76 10.41 20.20 -3.75
CA GLU A 76 10.62 21.22 -2.74
C GLU A 76 11.05 20.57 -1.43
N ARG A 77 11.65 21.36 -0.53
CA ARG A 77 12.03 20.89 0.79
C ARG A 77 10.80 20.36 1.53
N SER A 78 10.87 19.15 2.07
CA SER A 78 9.80 18.64 2.91
C SER A 78 9.66 19.50 4.17
N LEU A 79 8.42 19.85 4.49
CA LEU A 79 8.05 20.51 5.75
C LEU A 79 7.47 19.51 6.76
N MET A 80 7.24 18.27 6.33
CA MET A 80 6.59 17.22 7.13
C MET A 80 7.61 16.42 7.94
N THR A 81 8.82 16.21 7.41
CA THR A 81 9.90 15.52 8.13
C THR A 81 10.39 16.33 9.31
N THR A 82 10.40 15.73 10.50
CA THR A 82 10.92 16.36 11.72
C THR A 82 12.18 15.70 12.25
N ASN A 83 12.37 14.41 11.95
CA ASN A 83 13.48 13.61 12.47
C ASN A 83 14.06 12.73 11.35
N LEU A 84 15.39 12.57 11.35
CA LEU A 84 16.09 11.67 10.44
C LEU A 84 16.92 10.68 11.26
N TYR A 85 16.72 9.39 11.03
CA TYR A 85 17.54 8.34 11.64
C TYR A 85 18.74 8.06 10.74
N CYS A 86 19.95 8.18 11.29
CA CYS A 86 21.20 8.01 10.55
C CYS A 86 22.03 6.90 11.18
N VAL A 87 22.61 6.04 10.33
CA VAL A 87 23.52 4.98 10.72
C VAL A 87 24.78 5.12 9.89
N ILE A 88 25.94 5.16 10.56
CA ILE A 88 27.25 5.11 9.92
C ILE A 88 27.76 3.68 10.07
N LEU A 89 28.22 3.10 8.97
CA LEU A 89 28.74 1.74 8.87
C LEU A 89 30.19 1.79 8.38
N ASP A 90 30.97 0.78 8.76
CA ASP A 90 32.38 0.57 8.38
C ASP A 90 32.50 -0.16 7.03
#